data_AF-A0A1H8VWZ3-F1
#
_entry.id   AF-A0A1H8VWZ3-F1
#
_cell.length_a   1.000
_cell.length_b   1.000
_cell.length_c   1.000
_cell.angle_alpha   90.00
_cell.angle_beta   90.00
_cell.angle_gamma   90.00
#
_symmetry.space_group_name_H-M   'P 1'
#
loop_
_entity.id
_entity.type
_entity.pdbx_description
1 polymer ?
#
loop_
_entity_poly.entity_id
_entity_poly.type
_entity_poly.pdbx_seq_one_letter_code
_entity_poly.pdbx_strand_id
1 'polypeptide(L)' 'MADLQDLKEKVSAISKELREAVDLSIELRRQSPKDKSEVIVVWELFLKDFFGYVKQRSKEAKDNLLSGVSWTRLKFF' A
#
# COMPACT_ATOMS: atom_id res chain seq x y z
N MET A 1 21.92 13.66 1.34
CA MET A 1 21.16 13.44 2.59
C MET A 1 19.73 13.20 2.16
N ALA A 2 19.01 12.24 2.74
CA ALA A 2 17.59 12.10 2.42
C ALA A 2 16.84 13.28 3.05
N ASP A 3 16.00 13.96 2.27
CA ASP A 3 15.14 15.01 2.78
C ASP A 3 13.65 14.62 2.70
N LEU A 4 12.80 15.43 3.34
CA LEU A 4 11.36 15.19 3.36
C LEU A 4 10.73 15.34 1.96
N GLN A 5 11.34 16.13 1.09
CA GLN A 5 10.84 16.38 -0.26
C GLN A 5 11.05 15.14 -1.14
N ASP A 6 12.23 14.51 -1.07
CA ASP A 6 12.54 13.24 -1.74
C ASP A 6 11.53 12.15 -1.36
N LEU A 7 11.18 12.05 -0.07
CA LEU A 7 10.19 11.09 0.42
C LEU A 7 8.80 11.39 -0.16
N LYS A 8 8.37 12.67 -0.14
CA LYS A 8 7.07 13.08 -0.69
C LYS A 8 6.97 12.77 -2.18
N GLU A 9 8.02 13.05 -2.95
CA GLU A 9 8.04 12.80 -4.39
C GLU A 9 7.96 11.30 -4.69
N LYS A 10 8.74 10.47 -3.98
CA LYS A 10 8.66 9.01 -4.12
C LYS A 10 7.28 8.47 -3.80
N VAL A 11 6.69 8.88 -2.68
CA VAL A 11 5.35 8.42 -2.27
C VAL A 11 4.28 8.91 -3.24
N SER A 12 4.40 10.14 -3.76
CA SER A 12 3.47 10.68 -4.76
C SER A 12 3.52 9.89 -6.07
N ALA A 13 4.72 9.53 -6.54
CA ALA A 13 4.88 8.73 -7.75
C ALA A 13 4.24 7.34 -7.60
N ILE A 14 4.53 6.64 -6.49
CA ILE A 14 3.94 5.33 -6.19
C ILE A 14 2.41 5.44 -6.07
N SER A 15 1.91 6.51 -5.47
CA SER A 15 0.46 6.72 -5.32
C SER A 15 -0.27 6.85 -6.66
N LYS A 16 0.40 7.33 -7.71
CA LYS A 16 -0.17 7.38 -9.05
C LYS A 16 -0.32 5.99 -9.64
N GLU A 17 0.74 5.19 -9.60
CA GLU A 17 0.71 3.80 -10.10
C GLU A 17 -0.31 2.94 -9.33
N LEU A 18 -0.41 3.13 -8.01
CA LEU A 18 -1.41 2.43 -7.20
C LEU A 18 -2.85 2.79 -7.58
N ARG A 19 -3.13 4.03 -8.00
CA ARG A 19 -4.47 4.42 -8.49
C ARG A 19 -4.81 3.69 -9.78
N GLU A 20 -3.88 3.66 -10.72
CA GLU A 20 -4.05 2.94 -12.00
C GLU A 20 -4.28 1.44 -11.76
N ALA A 21 -3.54 0.83 -10.82
CA ALA A 21 -3.75 -0.56 -10.43
C ALA A 21 -5.13 -0.82 -9.79
N VAL A 22 -5.66 0.13 -9.02
CA VAL A 22 -7.03 0.05 -8.45
C VAL A 22 -8.08 0.15 -9.55
N ASP A 23 -7.91 1.04 -10.52
CA ASP A 23 -8.85 1.18 -11.65
C ASP A 23 -8.89 -0.12 -12.48
N LEU A 24 -7.73 -0.69 -12.81
CA LEU A 24 -7.63 -2.01 -13.46
C LEU A 24 -8.27 -3.13 -12.63
N SER A 25 -8.10 -3.09 -11.31
CA SER A 25 -8.73 -4.05 -10.41
C SER A 25 -10.26 -3.99 -10.48
N ILE A 26 -10.85 -2.81 -10.62
CA ILE A 26 -12.30 -2.65 -10.76
C ILE A 26 -12.78 -3.26 -12.08
N GLU A 27 -12.07 -3.03 -13.17
CA GLU A 27 -12.39 -3.60 -14.49
C GLU A 27 -12.32 -5.13 -14.46
N LEU A 28 -11.21 -5.70 -13.99
CA LEU A 28 -11.00 -7.15 -13.91
C LEU A 28 -12.04 -7.84 -13.03
N ARG A 29 -12.37 -7.24 -11.87
CA ARG A 29 -13.38 -7.81 -10.96
C ARG A 29 -14.78 -7.87 -11.56
N ARG A 30 -15.07 -7.10 -12.61
CA ARG A 30 -16.36 -7.13 -13.33
C ARG A 30 -16.40 -8.17 -14.44
N GLN A 31 -15.25 -8.64 -14.93
CA GLN A 31 -15.17 -9.58 -16.04
C GLN A 31 -15.62 -10.98 -15.65
N SER A 32 -15.14 -11.51 -14.52
CA SER A 32 -15.57 -12.82 -14.03
C SER A 32 -15.38 -13.01 -12.51
N PRO A 33 -16.10 -13.98 -11.90
CA PRO A 33 -15.84 -14.39 -10.52
C PRO A 33 -14.42 -14.92 -10.28
N LYS A 34 -13.80 -15.54 -11.30
CA LYS A 34 -12.43 -16.05 -11.22
C LYS A 34 -11.44 -14.89 -11.13
N ASP A 35 -11.51 -13.93 -12.04
CA ASP A 35 -10.63 -12.74 -12.04
C ASP A 35 -10.82 -11.94 -10.75
N LYS A 36 -12.04 -11.88 -10.21
CA LYS A 36 -12.30 -11.28 -8.90
C LYS A 36 -11.49 -11.93 -7.78
N SER A 37 -11.40 -13.27 -7.75
CA SER A 37 -10.60 -13.98 -6.76
C SER A 37 -9.11 -13.77 -6.95
N GLU A 38 -8.63 -13.75 -8.20
CA GLU A 38 -7.22 -13.49 -8.51
C GLU A 38 -6.79 -12.07 -8.12
N VAL A 39 -7.63 -11.07 -8.40
CA VAL A 39 -7.39 -9.68 -7.96
C VAL A 39 -7.28 -9.58 -6.45
N ILE A 40 -8.11 -10.31 -5.68
CA ILE A 40 -8.02 -10.33 -4.21
C ILE A 40 -6.65 -10.86 -3.78
N VAL A 41 -6.20 -11.98 -4.34
CA VAL A 41 -4.89 -12.58 -4.01
C VAL A 41 -3.73 -11.61 -4.32
N VAL A 42 -3.78 -10.90 -5.44
CA VAL A 42 -2.76 -9.89 -5.79
C VAL A 42 -2.66 -8.82 -4.71
N TRP A 43 -3.80 -8.27 -4.26
CA TRP A 43 -3.81 -7.26 -3.21
C TRP A 43 -3.38 -7.81 -1.85
N GLU A 44 -3.77 -9.04 -1.50
CA GLU A 44 -3.31 -9.70 -0.27
C GLU A 44 -1.79 -9.86 -0.22
N LEU A 45 -1.19 -10.32 -1.33
CA LEU A 45 0.26 -10.45 -1.44
C LEU A 45 0.97 -9.10 -1.30
N PHE A 46 0.51 -8.08 -2.03
CA PHE A 46 1.08 -6.73 -1.93
C PHE A 46 1.01 -6.17 -0.50
N LEU A 47 -0.16 -6.23 0.14
CA LEU A 47 -0.35 -5.69 1.48
C LEU A 47 0.50 -6.44 2.51
N LYS A 48 0.57 -7.77 2.39
CA LYS A 48 1.41 -8.60 3.26
C LYS A 48 2.88 -8.20 3.14
N ASP A 49 3.40 -8.07 1.93
CA ASP A 49 4.79 -7.73 1.69
C ASP A 49 5.11 -6.30 2.15
N PHE A 50 4.24 -5.34 1.84
CA PHE A 50 4.41 -3.94 2.24
C PHE A 50 4.42 -3.78 3.77
N PHE A 51 3.39 -4.26 4.47
CA PHE A 51 3.33 -4.15 5.93
C PHE A 51 4.39 -5.03 6.61
N GLY A 52 4.73 -6.18 6.02
CA GLY A 52 5.83 -7.02 6.47
C GLY A 52 7.16 -6.27 6.47
N TYR A 53 7.47 -5.57 5.37
CA TYR A 53 8.67 -4.77 5.25
C TYR A 53 8.68 -3.59 6.24
N VAL A 54 7.58 -2.84 6.36
CA VAL A 54 7.48 -1.72 7.33
C VAL A 54 7.72 -2.22 8.76
N LYS A 55 7.14 -3.36 9.13
CA LYS A 55 7.32 -3.96 10.45
C LYS A 55 8.77 -4.42 10.67
N GLN A 56 9.38 -5.05 9.67
CA GLN A 56 10.78 -5.46 9.74
C GLN A 56 11.69 -4.26 9.97
N ARG A 57 11.53 -3.19 9.17
CA ARG A 57 12.34 -1.97 9.29
C ARG A 57 12.11 -1.24 10.59
N SER A 58 10.88 -1.24 11.11
CA SER A 58 10.56 -0.70 12.44
C SER A 58 11.35 -1.41 13.54
N LYS A 59 11.43 -2.75 13.48
CA LYS A 59 12.20 -3.55 14.44
C LYS A 59 13.70 -3.26 14.34
N GLU A 60 14.24 -3.21 13.12
CA GLU A 60 15.66 -2.95 12.86
C GLU A 60 16.08 -1.54 13.30
N ALA A 61 15.22 -0.55 13.07
CA ALA A 61 15.44 0.84 13.47
C ALA A 61 15.16 1.10 14.95
N LYS A 62 14.53 0.15 15.67
CA LYS A 62 13.99 0.32 17.04
C LYS A 62 13.06 1.53 17.15
N ASP A 63 12.36 1.84 16.06
CA ASP A 63 11.41 2.95 15.94
C ASP A 63 10.12 2.43 15.31
N ASN A 64 8.96 2.76 15.89
CA ASN A 64 7.68 2.36 15.33
C ASN A 64 7.32 3.32 14.20
N LEU A 65 7.63 2.93 12.96
CA LEU A 65 7.42 3.76 11.77
C LEU A 65 5.95 4.07 11.47
N LEU A 66 5.01 3.36 12.10
CA LEU A 66 3.58 3.62 12.02
C LEU A 66 3.04 4.36 13.25
N SER A 67 3.88 4.66 14.24
CA SER A 67 3.49 5.49 15.37
C SER A 67 3.15 6.92 14.89
N GLY A 68 2.08 7.49 15.44
CA GLY A 68 1.58 8.81 15.01
C GLY A 68 0.75 8.80 13.71
N VAL A 69 0.75 7.70 12.94
CA VAL A 69 -0.22 7.52 11.85
C VAL A 69 -1.60 7.35 12.46
N SER A 70 -2.49 8.29 12.15
CA SER A 70 -3.87 8.27 12.65
C SER A 70 -4.73 7.43 11.73
N TRP A 71 -5.03 6.21 12.17
CA TRP A 71 -5.95 5.30 11.50
C TRP A 71 -7.36 5.86 11.40
N THR A 72 -7.77 6.68 12.37
CA THR A 72 -9.04 7.42 12.35
C THR A 72 -9.10 8.49 11.25
N ARG A 73 -7.98 9.18 10.97
CA ARG A 73 -7.88 10.09 9.81
C ARG A 73 -7.85 9.36 8.47
N LEU A 74 -7.40 8.10 8.46
CA LEU A 74 -7.36 7.27 7.25
C LEU A 74 -8.74 6.69 6.86
N LYS A 75 -9.78 6.85 7.69
CA LYS A 75 -11.15 6.36 7.43
C LYS A 75 -11.22 4.92 6.93
N PHE A 76 -10.37 4.03 7.47
CA PHE A 76 -10.62 2.61 7.34
C PHE A 76 -11.71 2.27 8.35
N PHE A 77 -12.88 1.87 7.81
CA PHE A 77 -14.20 1.70 8.44
C PHE A 77 -15.02 3.00 8.60
#